data_AF-A0A316GR27-F1
#
_entry.id   AF-A0A316GR27-F1
#
_cell.length_a   1.000
_cell.length_b   1.000
_cell.length_c   1.000
_cell.angle_alpha   90.00
_cell.angle_beta   90.00
_cell.angle_gamma   90.00
#
_symmetry.space_group_name_H-M   'P 1'
#
loop_
_entity.id
_entity.type
_entity.pdbx_description
1 polymer ?
#
loop_
_entity_poly.entity_id
_entity_poly.type
_entity_poly.pdbx_seq_one_letter_code
_entity_poly.pdbx_strand_id
1 'polypeptide(L)'
;MTRIPSILYDVPVTVHHDGERLPSRLTVARRVDGEFWEGRVYTRPDLHMTMDQVATPRNGGFGHLSYEDFLHHVRVVFSFAGGAHFDFADDEFGPTGRGLH
;
A
#
# COMPACT_ATOMS: atom_id res chain seq x y z
N MET A 1 12.31 19.88 2.27
CA MET A 1 10.89 19.98 2.66
C MET A 1 10.21 18.66 2.34
N THR A 2 9.91 17.85 3.36
CA THR A 2 9.19 16.58 3.16
C THR A 2 7.73 16.92 2.89
N ARG A 3 7.28 16.77 1.64
CA ARG A 3 5.86 16.92 1.28
C ARG A 3 5.11 15.75 1.92
N ILE A 4 4.24 16.04 2.88
CA ILE A 4 3.41 15.04 3.56
C ILE A 4 2.40 14.50 2.55
N PRO A 5 2.28 13.18 2.33
CA PRO A 5 1.34 12.62 1.37
C PRO A 5 -0.11 13.02 1.69
N SER A 6 -0.92 13.21 0.65
CA SER A 6 -2.32 13.63 0.79
C SER A 6 -3.21 12.50 1.29
N ILE A 7 -2.82 11.25 1.04
CA ILE A 7 -3.48 10.05 1.54
C ILE A 7 -2.40 9.08 2.01
N LEU A 8 -2.58 8.51 3.21
CA LEU A 8 -1.72 7.47 3.76
C LEU A 8 -2.58 6.33 4.30
N TYR A 9 -2.29 5.14 3.83
CA TYR A 9 -2.71 3.88 4.41
C TYR A 9 -1.51 3.27 5.11
N ASP A 10 -1.72 2.74 6.31
CA ASP A 10 -0.67 2.12 7.09
C ASP A 10 -1.30 0.95 7.85
N VAL A 11 -1.12 -0.26 7.31
CA VAL A 11 -1.87 -1.44 7.70
C VAL A 11 -0.93 -2.60 8.07
N PRO A 12 -1.25 -3.35 9.13
CA PRO A 12 -0.50 -4.55 9.47
C PRO A 12 -0.73 -5.64 8.41
N VAL A 13 0.35 -6.27 7.98
CA VAL A 13 0.31 -7.39 7.05
C VAL A 13 1.20 -8.53 7.55
N THR A 14 0.91 -9.75 7.10
CA THR A 14 1.74 -10.92 7.31
C THR A 14 2.42 -11.27 6.00
N VAL A 15 3.74 -11.08 5.91
CA VAL A 15 4.54 -11.40 4.71
C VAL A 15 4.92 -12.88 4.72
N HIS A 16 4.79 -13.53 3.57
CA HIS A 16 5.20 -14.91 3.35
C HIS A 16 6.56 -14.92 2.65
N HIS A 17 7.60 -15.42 3.33
CA HIS A 17 8.97 -15.44 2.82
C HIS A 17 9.67 -16.73 3.28
N ASP A 18 10.22 -17.50 2.33
CA ASP A 18 10.96 -18.74 2.58
C ASP A 18 10.25 -19.74 3.52
N GLY A 19 8.92 -19.82 3.41
CA GLY A 19 8.08 -20.70 4.24
C GLY A 19 7.71 -20.13 5.61
N GLU A 20 8.23 -18.96 5.97
CA GLU A 20 7.90 -18.24 7.20
C GLU A 20 6.78 -17.21 6.99
N ARG A 21 6.02 -16.96 8.06
CA ARG A 21 5.02 -15.90 8.14
C ARG A 21 5.51 -14.82 9.08
N LEU A 22 5.84 -13.66 8.55
CA LEU A 22 6.50 -12.58 9.29
C LEU A 22 5.55 -11.40 9.47
N PRO A 23 5.40 -10.87 10.70
CA PRO A 23 4.63 -9.66 10.93
C PRO A 23 5.34 -8.48 10.26
N SER A 24 4.57 -7.66 9.56
CA SER A 24 5.08 -6.59 8.70
C SER A 24 4.08 -5.44 8.62
N ARG A 25 4.48 -4.36 7.93
CA ARG A 25 3.60 -3.21 7.66
C ARG A 25 3.58 -2.91 6.16
N LEU A 26 2.39 -2.74 5.62
CA LEU A 26 2.16 -2.13 4.32
C LEU A 26 1.81 -0.66 4.53
N THR A 27 2.60 0.21 3.92
CA THR A 27 2.24 1.63 3.78
C THR A 27 1.92 1.91 2.32
N VAL A 28 0.84 2.64 2.08
CA VAL A 28 0.47 3.09 0.73
C VAL A 28 0.16 4.57 0.80
N ALA A 29 0.92 5.36 0.06
CA ALA A 29 0.84 6.80 0.08
C ALA A 29 0.48 7.34 -1.31
N ARG A 30 -0.40 8.35 -1.33
CA ARG A 30 -0.58 9.19 -2.52
C ARG A 30 0.25 10.46 -2.36
N ARG A 31 1.12 10.73 -3.34
CA ARG A 31 1.94 11.96 -3.32
C ARG A 31 1.06 13.21 -3.42
N VAL A 32 1.60 14.34 -2.95
CA VAL A 32 0.87 15.62 -2.86
C VAL A 32 0.43 16.17 -4.22
N ASP A 33 1.21 15.91 -5.26
CA ASP A 33 0.86 16.23 -6.65
C ASP A 33 -0.27 15.33 -7.20
N GLY A 34 -0.64 14.27 -6.48
CA GLY A 34 -1.69 13.34 -6.86
C GLY A 34 -1.33 12.43 -8.03
N GLU A 35 -0.10 12.53 -8.54
CA GLU A 35 0.39 11.88 -9.77
C GLU A 35 0.96 10.48 -9.53
N PHE A 36 1.26 10.11 -8.27
CA PHE A 36 1.85 8.83 -7.95
C PHE A 36 1.27 8.18 -6.69
N TRP A 37 1.12 6.86 -6.77
CA TRP A 37 0.97 5.97 -5.64
C TRP A 37 2.30 5.33 -5.32
N GLU A 38 2.65 5.31 -4.05
CA GLU A 38 3.85 4.66 -3.54
C GLU A 38 3.43 3.64 -2.48
N GLY A 39 3.67 2.37 -2.74
CA GLY A 39 3.48 1.27 -1.80
C GLY A 39 4.82 0.84 -1.22
N ARG A 40 4.87 0.58 0.08
CA ARG A 40 6.03 -0.03 0.73
C ARG A 40 5.61 -1.12 1.68
N VAL A 41 6.20 -2.30 1.54
CA VAL A 41 6.13 -3.37 2.53
C VAL A 41 7.45 -3.40 3.27
N TYR A 42 7.42 -3.26 4.59
CA TYR A 42 8.61 -3.26 5.42
C TYR A 42 8.48 -4.29 6.54
N THR A 43 9.32 -5.33 6.47
CA THR A 43 9.44 -6.33 7.54
C THR A 43 10.73 -6.12 8.33
N ARG A 44 11.87 -6.05 7.64
CA ARG A 44 13.22 -5.82 8.19
C ARG A 44 14.15 -5.25 7.09
N PRO A 45 15.36 -4.75 7.41
CA PRO A 45 16.19 -4.05 6.42
C PRO A 45 16.51 -4.85 5.14
N ASP A 46 16.69 -6.16 5.24
CA ASP A 46 16.93 -7.09 4.14
C ASP A 46 15.63 -7.58 3.45
N LEU A 47 14.47 -7.35 4.08
CA LEU A 47 13.16 -7.76 3.58
C LEU A 47 12.22 -6.56 3.55
N HIS A 48 12.45 -5.70 2.56
CA HIS A 48 11.61 -4.56 2.25
C HIS A 48 11.37 -4.50 0.75
N MET A 49 10.24 -3.89 0.37
CA MET A 49 9.88 -3.68 -1.03
C MET A 49 9.18 -2.36 -1.19
N THR A 50 9.53 -1.62 -2.24
CA THR A 50 8.90 -0.37 -2.64
C THR A 50 8.38 -0.51 -4.06
N MET A 51 7.17 -0.01 -4.30
CA MET A 51 6.50 -0.01 -5.60
C MET A 51 5.93 1.39 -5.86
N ASP A 52 6.19 1.92 -7.05
CA ASP A 52 5.64 3.19 -7.49
C ASP A 52 4.75 2.96 -8.72
N GLN A 53 3.56 3.56 -8.72
CA GLN A 53 2.64 3.54 -9.85
C GLN A 53 2.19 4.95 -10.21
N VAL A 54 2.30 5.30 -11.50
CA VAL A 54 1.73 6.54 -12.04
C VAL A 54 0.22 6.51 -11.88
N ALA A 55 -0.33 7.51 -11.19
CA ALA A 55 -1.76 7.75 -11.10
C ALA A 55 -2.22 8.40 -12.41
N THR A 56 -2.87 7.63 -13.27
CA THR A 56 -3.57 8.15 -14.46
C THR A 56 -5.04 8.37 -14.11
N PRO A 57 -5.83 9.12 -14.91
CA PRO A 57 -7.27 9.26 -14.69
C PRO A 57 -8.04 7.92 -14.58
N ARG A 58 -7.53 6.82 -15.16
CA ARG A 58 -8.14 5.47 -15.07
C ARG A 58 -7.88 4.76 -13.74
N ASN A 59 -6.74 5.00 -13.13
CA ASN A 59 -6.37 4.61 -11.76
C ASN A 59 -6.40 5.86 -10.85
N GLY A 60 -7.29 6.82 -11.20
CA GLY A 60 -7.34 8.24 -10.85
C GLY A 60 -7.69 8.54 -9.40
N GLY A 61 -6.93 7.94 -8.50
CA GLY A 61 -7.38 7.71 -7.16
C GLY A 61 -8.42 6.60 -7.19
N PHE A 62 -8.20 5.55 -6.44
CA PHE A 62 -9.16 4.48 -6.25
C PHE A 62 -10.43 4.94 -5.50
N GLY A 63 -10.86 6.20 -5.67
CA GLY A 63 -12.01 6.81 -5.01
C GLY A 63 -13.36 6.28 -5.51
N HIS A 64 -13.38 5.50 -6.59
CA HIS A 64 -14.57 4.73 -7.00
C HIS A 64 -14.55 3.30 -6.43
N LEU A 65 -13.41 2.83 -5.92
CA LEU A 65 -13.31 1.53 -5.26
C LEU A 65 -13.66 1.70 -3.79
N SER A 66 -14.20 0.63 -3.21
CA SER A 66 -14.10 0.49 -1.77
C SER A 66 -12.62 0.44 -1.38
N TYR A 67 -12.36 0.81 -0.15
CA TYR A 67 -11.00 0.79 0.35
C TYR A 67 -10.42 -0.65 0.40
N GLU A 68 -11.24 -1.65 0.70
CA GLU A 68 -10.87 -3.07 0.62
C GLU A 68 -10.48 -3.48 -0.81
N ASP A 69 -11.27 -3.10 -1.81
CA ASP A 69 -10.98 -3.38 -3.22
C ASP A 69 -9.67 -2.71 -3.68
N PHE A 70 -9.41 -1.50 -3.20
CA PHE A 70 -8.15 -0.81 -3.44
C PHE A 70 -6.97 -1.57 -2.84
N LEU A 71 -7.03 -1.94 -1.57
CA LEU A 71 -5.97 -2.70 -0.91
C LEU A 71 -5.75 -4.08 -1.56
N HIS A 72 -6.83 -4.72 -2.00
CA HIS A 72 -6.75 -5.95 -2.76
C HIS A 72 -5.98 -5.74 -4.07
N HIS A 73 -6.24 -4.64 -4.79
CA HIS A 73 -5.48 -4.27 -5.98
C HIS A 73 -3.99 -4.03 -5.68
N VAL A 74 -3.68 -3.34 -4.58
CA VAL A 74 -2.29 -3.14 -4.13
C VAL A 74 -1.60 -4.48 -3.90
N ARG A 75 -2.24 -5.41 -3.19
CA ARG A 75 -1.69 -6.77 -2.98
C ARG A 75 -1.38 -7.48 -4.30
N VAL A 76 -2.28 -7.39 -5.27
CA VAL A 76 -2.08 -7.97 -6.62
C VAL A 76 -0.86 -7.36 -7.30
N VAL A 77 -0.69 -6.04 -7.26
CA VAL A 77 0.47 -5.35 -7.84
C VAL A 77 1.77 -5.80 -7.19
N PHE A 78 1.83 -5.89 -5.85
CA PHE A 78 3.01 -6.36 -5.13
C PHE A 78 3.38 -7.81 -5.49
N SER A 79 2.37 -8.68 -5.60
CA SER A 79 2.60 -10.07 -5.98
C SER A 79 3.09 -10.19 -7.42
N PHE A 80 2.49 -9.45 -8.36
CA PHE A 80 2.82 -9.57 -9.77
C PHE A 80 4.12 -8.86 -10.16
N ALA A 81 4.31 -7.62 -9.70
CA ALA A 81 5.46 -6.80 -10.07
C ALA A 81 6.69 -7.06 -9.19
N GLY A 82 6.48 -7.42 -7.92
CA GLY A 82 7.56 -7.58 -6.94
C GLY A 82 7.81 -9.00 -6.46
N GLY A 83 6.85 -9.93 -6.64
CA GLY A 83 6.91 -11.25 -6.02
C GLY A 83 6.70 -11.24 -4.50
N ALA A 84 6.22 -10.13 -3.93
CA ALA A 84 5.87 -10.09 -2.52
C ALA A 84 4.48 -10.69 -2.29
N HIS A 85 4.42 -11.70 -1.42
CA HIS A 85 3.18 -12.33 -1.00
C HIS A 85 2.90 -11.94 0.44
N PHE A 86 1.74 -11.37 0.71
CA PHE A 86 1.32 -11.03 2.05
C PHE A 86 -0.20 -11.08 2.21
N ASP A 87 -0.61 -11.34 3.44
CA ASP A 87 -2.00 -11.26 3.88
C ASP A 87 -2.21 -10.04 4.76
N PHE A 88 -3.39 -9.47 4.66
CA PHE A 88 -3.89 -8.44 5.54
C PHE A 88 -4.16 -9.05 6.94
N ALA A 89 -3.68 -8.42 8.02
CA ALA A 89 -3.65 -9.02 9.35
C ALA A 89 -4.97 -8.88 10.16
N ASP A 90 -5.90 -8.05 9.70
CA ASP A 90 -7.23 -7.81 10.27
C ASP A 90 -8.26 -7.69 9.13
N ASP A 91 -9.55 -7.52 9.40
CA ASP A 91 -10.58 -7.22 8.39
C ASP A 91 -10.97 -5.73 8.39
N GLU A 92 -10.58 -4.96 9.42
CA GLU A 92 -10.95 -3.56 9.58
C GLU A 92 -9.76 -2.63 9.27
N PHE A 93 -9.59 -2.24 8.00
CA PHE A 93 -8.56 -1.26 7.64
C PHE A 93 -9.18 0.11 7.29
N GLY A 94 -8.41 1.18 7.48
CA GLY A 94 -8.85 2.53 7.11
C GLY A 94 -7.67 3.49 6.85
N PRO A 95 -7.88 4.57 6.08
CA PRO A 95 -6.88 5.61 5.87
C PRO A 95 -6.55 6.31 7.19
N THR A 96 -5.26 6.52 7.48
CA THR A 96 -4.78 7.20 8.70
C THR A 96 -4.46 8.68 8.48
N GLY A 97 -4.93 9.26 7.36
CA GLY A 97 -4.73 10.68 7.01
C GLY A 97 -5.91 11.59 7.39
N ARG A 98 -5.62 12.81 7.84
CA ARG A 98 -6.62 13.89 7.94
C ARG A 98 -7.06 14.34 6.53
N GLY A 99 -8.32 14.10 6.19
CA GLY A 99 -9.06 14.90 5.20
C GLY A 99 -9.46 14.16 3.93
N LEU A 100 -10.71 13.68 3.90
CA LEU A 100 -11.54 13.68 2.70
C LEU A 100 -12.78 14.51 3.02
N HIS A 101 -12.68 15.82 2.79
CA HIS A 101 -13.80 16.73 2.55
C HIS A 101 -13.48 17.48 1.26
#